data_AF-A0A0R2F275-F1
#
_entry.id   AF-A0A0R2F275-F1
#
_cell.length_a   1.000
_cell.length_b   1.000
_cell.length_c   1.000
_cell.angle_alpha   90.00
_cell.angle_beta   90.00
_cell.angle_gamma   90.00
#
_symmetry.space_group_name_H-M   'P 1'
#
loop_
_entity.id
_entity.type
_entity.pdbx_description
1 polymer ?
#
loop_
_entity_poly.entity_id
_entity_poly.type
_entity_poly.pdbx_seq_one_letter_code
_entity_poly.pdbx_strand_id
1 'polypeptide(L)' 'MKQAAEMLKQNYQINEVASRVGFENNPDYFGQQFKKLYGITPHQFKKRNVPLS' A
#
# COMPACT_ATOMS: atom_id res chain seq x y z
N MET A 1 -5.56 -2.10 -7.09
CA MET A 1 -5.64 -1.34 -5.81
C MET A 1 -6.30 -2.09 -4.67
N LYS A 2 -7.44 -2.77 -4.84
CA LYS A 2 -8.00 -3.66 -3.80
C LYS A 2 -6.99 -4.69 -3.27
N GLN A 3 -6.28 -5.37 -4.18
CA GLN A 3 -5.21 -6.31 -3.83
C GLN A 3 -4.08 -5.66 -3.00
N ALA A 4 -3.68 -4.43 -3.34
CA ALA A 4 -2.66 -3.72 -2.58
C ALA A 4 -3.10 -3.48 -1.12
N ALA A 5 -4.36 -3.10 -0.92
CA ALA A 5 -4.90 -2.90 0.42
C ALA A 5 -4.93 -4.20 1.25
N GLU A 6 -5.34 -5.32 0.64
CA GLU A 6 -5.33 -6.63 1.33
C GLU A 6 -3.92 -7.07 1.73
N MET A 7 -2.93 -6.86 0.86
CA MET A 7 -1.55 -7.16 1.18
C MET A 7 -0.99 -6.26 2.30
N LEU A 8 -1.34 -4.97 2.32
CA LEU A 8 -0.91 -4.07 3.40
C LEU A 8 -1.51 -4.47 4.75
N LYS A 9 -2.74 -5.02 4.79
CA LYS A 9 -3.33 -5.60 6.02
C LYS A 9 -2.57 -6.84 6.50
N GLN A 10 -2.02 -7.62 5.58
CA GLN A 10 -1.18 -8.78 5.86
C GLN A 10 0.28 -8.42 6.17
N ASN A 11 0.57 -7.14 6.46
CA ASN A 11 1.89 -6.64 6.85
C ASN A 11 2.99 -6.71 5.77
N TYR A 12 2.64 -6.89 4.49
CA TYR A 12 3.62 -6.84 3.39
C TYR A 12 4.33 -5.48 3.32
N GLN A 13 5.55 -5.47 2.78
CA GLN A 13 6.29 -4.23 2.60
C GLN A 13 5.71 -3.40 1.46
N ILE A 14 5.66 -2.07 1.64
CA ILE A 14 5.02 -1.17 0.65
C ILE A 14 5.67 -1.29 -0.73
N ASN A 15 7.00 -1.40 -0.79
CA ASN A 15 7.73 -1.57 -2.04
C ASN A 15 7.39 -2.89 -2.75
N GLU A 16 7.26 -3.97 -1.97
CA GLU A 16 6.84 -5.27 -2.48
C GLU A 16 5.40 -5.23 -3.02
N VAL A 17 4.50 -4.57 -2.28
CA VAL A 17 3.12 -4.37 -2.73
C VAL A 17 3.06 -3.55 -4.02
N ALA A 18 3.83 -2.47 -4.11
CA ALA A 18 3.91 -1.64 -5.31
C ALA A 18 4.38 -2.44 -6.52
N SER A 19 5.45 -3.25 -6.37
CA SER A 19 5.93 -4.13 -7.45
C SER A 19 4.87 -5.15 -7.86
N ARG A 20 4.27 -5.87 -6.91
CA ARG A 20 3.27 -6.92 -7.19
C ARG A 20 1.97 -6.41 -7.82
N VAL A 21 1.68 -5.11 -7.72
CA VAL A 21 0.49 -4.49 -8.34
C VAL A 21 0.82 -3.63 -9.56
N GLY A 22 2.02 -3.75 -10.12
CA GLY A 22 2.41 -3.15 -11.40
C GLY A 22 3.03 -1.75 -11.32
N PHE A 23 3.54 -1.35 -10.15
CA PHE A 23 4.17 -0.04 -9.90
C PHE A 23 5.64 -0.14 -9.49
N GLU A 24 6.33 -1.22 -9.89
CA GLU A 24 7.74 -1.48 -9.56
C GLU A 24 8.67 -0.30 -9.90
N ASN A 25 8.45 0.36 -11.04
CA ASN A 25 9.27 1.46 -11.52
C ASN A 25 8.71 2.85 -11.12
N ASN A 26 7.60 2.90 -10.37
CA ASN A 26 6.95 4.17 -10.05
C ASN A 26 6.20 4.14 -8.69
N PRO A 27 6.93 3.98 -7.57
CA PRO A 27 6.35 3.87 -6.23
C PRO A 27 5.64 5.16 -5.77
N ASP A 28 6.08 6.33 -6.25
CA ASP A 28 5.42 7.61 -5.94
C ASP A 28 4.02 7.66 -6.56
N TYR A 29 3.89 7.20 -7.80
CA TYR A 29 2.60 7.10 -8.47
C TYR A 29 1.67 6.09 -7.77
N PHE A 30 2.21 4.96 -7.31
CA PHE A 30 1.46 4.02 -6.46
C PHE A 30 0.89 4.71 -5.22
N GLY A 31 1.74 5.44 -4.47
CA GLY A 31 1.33 6.15 -3.27
C GLY A 31 0.23 7.17 -3.52
N GLN A 32 0.35 7.94 -4.61
CA GLN A 32 -0.67 8.92 -5.03
C GLN A 32 -1.99 8.26 -5.41
N GLN A 33 -1.97 7.20 -6.24
CA GLN A 33 -3.18 6.48 -6.64
C GLN A 33 -3.85 5.78 -5.45
N PHE A 34 -3.07 5.18 -4.57
CA PHE A 34 -3.58 4.56 -3.36
C PHE A 34 -4.26 5.61 -2.46
N LYS A 35 -3.60 6.74 -2.20
CA LYS A 35 -4.17 7.84 -1.41
C LYS A 35 -5.44 8.40 -2.03
N LYS A 36 -5.48 8.55 -3.36
CA LYS A 36 -6.69 9.03 -4.08
C LYS A 36 -7.89 8.11 -3.86
N LEU A 37 -7.68 6.79 -3.77
CA LEU A 37 -8.76 5.81 -3.59
C LEU A 37 -9.14 5.56 -2.12
N TYR A 38 -8.17 5.58 -1.21
CA TYR A 38 -8.38 5.21 0.21
C TYR A 38 -8.31 6.39 1.18
N GLY A 39 -8.04 7.61 0.69
CA GLY A 39 -7.95 8.84 1.49
C GLY A 39 -6.65 9.01 2.30
N ILE A 40 -5.85 7.95 2.46
CA ILE A 40 -4.61 7.93 3.26
C ILE A 40 -3.48 7.24 2.50
N THR A 41 -2.22 7.50 2.90
CA THR A 41 -1.06 6.88 2.25
C THR A 41 -1.01 5.36 2.53
N PRO A 42 -0.35 4.55 1.68
CA PRO A 42 -0.13 3.13 1.93
C PRO A 42 0.50 2.85 3.31
N HIS A 43 1.42 3.71 3.74
CA HIS A 43 2.08 3.61 5.05
C HIS A 43 1.10 3.82 6.21
N GLN A 44 0.28 4.87 6.14
CA GLN A 44 -0.76 5.11 7.14
C GLN A 44 -1.79 3.98 7.17
N PHE A 45 -2.18 3.47 6.00
CA PHE A 45 -3.09 2.34 5.88
C PHE A 45 -2.52 1.07 6.52
N LYS A 46 -1.25 0.73 6.24
CA LYS A 46 -0.55 -0.39 6.86
C LYS A 46 -0.52 -0.25 8.39
N LYS A 47 -0.07 0.90 8.89
CA LYS A 47 0.03 1.18 10.34
C LYS A 47 -1.32 1.08 11.07
N ARG A 48 -2.44 1.43 10.41
CA ARG A 48 -3.78 1.35 11.00
C ARG A 48 -4.31 -0.08 11.10
N ASN A 49 -3.92 -0.96 10.15
CA ASN A 49 -4.50 -2.30 10.03
C ASN A 49 -3.58 -3.41 10.56
N VAL A 50 -2.29 -3.13 10.73
CA VAL A 50 -1.34 -4.06 11.34
C VAL A 50 -1.21 -3.69 12.82
N PRO A 51 -1.57 -4.58 13.76
CA PRO A 51 -1.34 -4.34 15.18
C PRO A 51 0.16 -4.13 15.43
N LEU A 52 0.51 -3.16 16.28
CA LEU A 52 1.84 -3.07 16.86
C LEU A 52 2.06 -4.36 17.67
N SER A 53 2.88 -5.26 17.16
CA SER A 53 3.47 -6.36 17.94
C SER A 53 4.42 -5.80 18.98
#